data_AF-A0A7C9DHB5-F1
#
_entry.id   AF-A0A7C9DHB5-F1
#
_cell.length_a   1.000
_cell.length_b   1.000
_cell.length_c   1.000
_cell.angle_alpha   90.00
_cell.angle_beta   90.00
_cell.angle_gamma   90.00
#
_symmetry.space_group_name_H-M   'P 1'
#
loop_
_entity.id
_entity.type
_entity.pdbx_description
1 polymer ?
#
loop_
_entity_poly.entity_id
_entity_poly.type
_entity_poly.pdbx_seq_one_letter_code
_entity_poly.pdbx_strand_id
1 'polypeptide(L)'
;TPIDCRVNMPYVKAKIKTSDGAVEDRISDLPSNVISNILERLPLCEAIRTSSLSKQWRMHWVSMSELVFDNKFFADAYQSRPQDMSSVEMLIGKILLHHH
;
A
#
# COMPACT_ATOMS: atom_id res chain seq x y z
N THR A 1 -12.52 5.13 -11.43
CA THR A 1 -12.73 6.02 -10.26
C THR A 1 -11.98 5.42 -9.09
N PRO A 2 -11.15 6.15 -8.31
CA PRO A 2 -10.01 5.52 -7.63
C PRO A 2 -10.39 4.83 -6.32
N ILE A 3 -9.56 3.89 -5.88
CA ILE A 3 -9.76 3.17 -4.62
C ILE A 3 -8.74 3.48 -3.60
N ASP A 4 -9.27 3.64 -2.40
CA ASP A 4 -8.52 4.16 -1.31
C ASP A 4 -9.18 3.83 0.04
N CYS A 5 -8.42 3.15 0.88
CA CYS A 5 -8.72 2.86 2.27
C CYS A 5 -8.47 4.06 3.20
N ARG A 6 -7.76 5.12 2.78
CA ARG A 6 -7.79 6.50 3.34
C ARG A 6 -6.91 7.58 2.65
N VAL A 7 -5.90 7.24 1.83
CA VAL A 7 -5.28 8.22 0.91
C VAL A 7 -5.04 7.68 -0.52
N ASN A 8 -5.70 8.33 -1.48
CA ASN A 8 -5.52 8.22 -2.91
C ASN A 8 -4.10 8.74 -3.19
N MET A 9 -3.11 7.85 -3.24
CA MET A 9 -1.75 8.29 -3.56
C MET A 9 -1.42 7.82 -4.97
N PRO A 10 -1.77 8.60 -6.03
CA PRO A 10 -0.97 8.55 -7.24
C PRO A 10 0.48 8.76 -6.81
N TYR A 11 1.41 8.07 -7.46
CA TYR A 11 2.84 8.19 -7.16
C TYR A 11 3.25 9.67 -7.23
N VAL A 12 3.23 10.38 -6.11
CA VAL A 12 3.73 11.75 -6.02
C VAL A 12 5.23 11.58 -5.87
N LYS A 13 5.98 11.78 -6.95
CA LYS A 13 7.42 12.01 -6.86
C LYS A 13 7.63 13.29 -6.05
N ALA A 14 7.69 13.19 -4.74
CA ALA A 14 8.36 14.20 -3.94
C ALA A 14 9.86 14.00 -4.19
N LYS A 15 10.41 14.70 -5.20
CA LYS A 15 11.86 14.94 -5.26
C LYS A 15 12.18 15.86 -4.08
N ILE A 16 12.44 15.28 -2.92
CA ILE A 16 13.12 16.00 -1.85
C ILE A 16 14.53 16.23 -2.40
N LYS A 17 14.79 17.46 -2.90
CA LYS A 17 16.16 17.90 -3.20
C LYS A 17 16.87 18.03 -1.86
N THR A 18 17.57 16.98 -1.45
CA THR A 18 18.52 17.07 -0.35
C THR A 18 19.72 17.90 -0.82
N SER A 19 20.03 18.95 -0.06
CA SER A 19 21.21 19.77 -0.27
C SER A 19 22.46 18.95 0.08
N ASP A 20 23.35 18.78 -0.89
CA ASP A 20 24.77 18.42 -0.81
C ASP A 20 25.21 17.68 0.47
N GLY A 21 24.64 16.48 0.65
CA GLY A 21 24.85 15.58 1.77
C GLY A 21 23.96 14.37 1.56
N ALA A 22 24.39 13.45 0.70
CA ALA A 22 23.58 12.37 0.18
C ALA A 22 22.98 11.50 1.30
N VAL A 23 21.72 11.75 1.65
CA VAL A 23 20.91 10.80 2.40
C VAL A 23 20.65 9.64 1.44
N GLU A 24 21.42 8.57 1.61
CA GLU A 24 21.27 7.33 0.84
C GLU A 24 19.88 6.73 1.09
N ASP A 25 19.17 6.36 0.02
CA ASP A 25 17.84 5.76 0.08
C ASP A 25 17.94 4.25 0.39
N ARG A 26 18.27 3.96 1.64
CA ARG A 26 18.50 2.60 2.15
C ARG A 26 17.25 1.71 2.13
N ILE A 27 16.06 2.30 1.99
CA ILE A 27 14.78 1.57 2.00
C ILE A 27 14.46 1.04 0.59
N SER A 28 14.82 1.79 -0.45
CA SER A 28 14.74 1.32 -1.83
C SER A 28 15.76 0.22 -2.14
N ASP A 29 16.92 0.23 -1.47
CA ASP A 29 18.01 -0.74 -1.73
C ASP A 29 17.86 -2.08 -0.99
N LEU A 30 16.74 -2.30 -0.29
CA LEU A 30 16.52 -3.56 0.42
C LEU A 30 16.38 -4.74 -0.55
N PRO A 31 16.94 -5.92 -0.20
CA PRO A 31 16.72 -7.14 -0.96
C PRO A 31 15.23 -7.47 -1.10
N SER A 32 14.84 -8.01 -2.25
CA SER A 32 13.46 -8.38 -2.57
C SER A 32 12.77 -9.20 -1.50
N ASN A 33 13.45 -10.22 -0.96
CA ASN A 33 12.90 -11.07 0.10
C ASN A 33 12.61 -10.30 1.39
N VAL A 34 13.40 -9.26 1.71
CA VAL A 34 13.16 -8.42 2.88
C VAL A 34 11.92 -7.56 2.66
N ILE A 35 11.75 -7.01 1.47
CA ILE A 35 10.55 -6.23 1.10
C ILE A 35 9.30 -7.11 1.20
N SER A 36 9.31 -8.32 0.63
CA SER A 36 8.19 -9.26 0.72
C SER A 36 7.85 -9.57 2.19
N ASN A 37 8.86 -9.90 3.00
CA ASN A 37 8.67 -10.18 4.43
C ASN A 37 8.09 -9.00 5.21
N ILE A 38 8.43 -7.76 4.85
CA ILE A 38 7.86 -6.58 5.48
C ILE A 38 6.38 -6.45 5.09
N LEU A 39 6.06 -6.52 3.80
CA LEU A 39 4.69 -6.38 3.30
C LEU A 39 3.75 -7.46 3.84
N GLU A 40 4.20 -8.71 3.91
CA GLU A 40 3.43 -9.85 4.45
C GLU A 40 3.11 -9.73 5.95
N ARG A 41 3.90 -8.95 6.70
CA ARG A 41 3.70 -8.73 8.13
C ARG A 41 2.84 -7.52 8.45
N LEU A 42 2.51 -6.70 7.45
CA LEU A 42 1.68 -5.52 7.63
C LEU A 42 0.19 -5.88 7.45
N PRO A 43 -0.70 -5.23 8.21
CA PRO A 43 -2.13 -5.23 7.88
C PRO A 43 -2.33 -4.76 6.44
N LEU A 44 -3.35 -5.28 5.75
CA LEU A 44 -3.55 -5.06 4.31
C LEU A 44 -3.51 -3.59 3.90
N CYS A 45 -4.21 -2.71 4.63
CA CYS A 45 -4.22 -1.27 4.38
C CYS A 45 -2.83 -0.64 4.50
N GLU A 46 -2.01 -1.10 5.45
CA GLU A 46 -0.64 -0.62 5.65
C GLU A 46 0.29 -1.19 4.58
N ALA A 47 0.15 -2.46 4.20
CA ALA A 47 0.90 -3.04 3.09
C ALA A 47 0.68 -2.25 1.79
N ILE A 48 -0.58 -1.88 1.48
CA ILE A 48 -0.93 -1.01 0.34
C ILE A 48 -0.21 0.33 0.44
N ARG A 49 -0.21 0.97 1.63
CA ARG A 49 0.45 2.27 1.84
C ARG A 49 1.96 2.17 1.69
N THR A 50 2.57 1.18 2.31
CA THR A 50 4.02 0.93 2.26
C THR A 50 4.48 0.54 0.85
N SER A 51 3.63 -0.09 0.04
CA SER A 51 3.94 -0.39 -1.37
C SER A 51 4.24 0.86 -2.21
N SER A 52 3.87 2.05 -1.74
CA SER A 52 4.08 3.32 -2.44
C SER A 52 5.49 3.90 -2.31
N LEU A 53 6.34 3.37 -1.41
CA LEU A 53 7.67 3.89 -1.11
C LEU A 53 8.60 3.92 -2.34
N SER A 54 8.58 2.88 -3.17
CA SER A 54 9.35 2.84 -4.41
C SER A 54 8.71 1.93 -5.45
N LYS A 55 9.23 1.95 -6.69
CA LYS A 55 8.79 1.03 -7.74
C LYS A 55 8.96 -0.44 -7.32
N GLN A 56 10.04 -0.77 -6.62
CA GLN A 56 10.32 -2.14 -6.18
C GLN A 56 9.28 -2.61 -5.16
N TRP A 57 8.95 -1.77 -4.17
CA TRP A 57 7.91 -2.06 -3.18
C TRP A 57 6.53 -2.30 -3.81
N ARG A 58 6.19 -1.51 -4.84
CA ARG A 58 4.95 -1.71 -5.61
C ARG A 58 4.93 -3.03 -6.37
N MET A 59 6.04 -3.38 -7.04
CA MET A 59 6.14 -4.65 -7.77
C MET A 59 5.96 -5.83 -6.82
N HIS A 60 6.54 -5.76 -5.63
CA HIS A 60 6.37 -6.79 -4.60
C HIS A 60 4.94 -6.90 -4.11
N TRP A 61 4.26 -5.78 -3.85
CA TRP A 61 2.84 -5.77 -3.49
C TRP A 61 1.95 -6.48 -4.52
N VAL A 62 2.11 -6.18 -5.82
CA VAL A 62 1.31 -6.82 -6.88
C VAL A 62 1.65 -8.31 -7.05
N SER A 63 2.82 -8.74 -6.60
CA SER A 63 3.24 -10.15 -6.66
C SER A 63 2.87 -10.99 -5.44
N MET A 64 2.28 -10.39 -4.40
CA MET A 64 1.82 -11.13 -3.23
C MET A 64 0.73 -12.12 -3.66
N SER A 65 0.76 -13.36 -3.16
CA SER A 65 -0.23 -14.37 -3.56
C SER A 65 -1.49 -14.34 -2.70
N GLU A 66 -1.42 -13.77 -1.50
CA GLU A 66 -2.51 -13.78 -0.53
C GLU A 66 -2.85 -12.37 -0.06
N LEU A 67 -4.12 -12.00 -0.20
CA LEU A 67 -4.70 -10.78 0.35
C LEU A 67 -5.66 -11.16 1.48
N VAL A 68 -5.33 -10.75 2.70
CA VAL A 68 -6.14 -11.06 3.88
C VAL A 68 -7.02 -9.86 4.25
N PHE A 69 -8.34 -10.03 4.08
CA PHE A 69 -9.35 -9.07 4.51
C PHE A 69 -9.88 -9.49 5.88
N ASP A 70 -9.15 -9.14 6.95
CA ASP A 70 -9.50 -9.49 8.32
C ASP A 70 -10.37 -8.42 9.03
N ASN A 71 -10.78 -8.68 10.27
CA ASN A 71 -11.56 -7.74 11.06
C ASN A 71 -10.87 -6.37 11.22
N LYS A 72 -9.53 -6.35 11.19
CA LYS A 72 -8.76 -5.11 11.27
C LYS A 72 -8.90 -4.30 9.98
N PHE A 73 -8.80 -4.93 8.83
CA PHE A 73 -9.09 -4.30 7.54
C PHE A 73 -10.48 -3.66 7.53
N PHE A 74 -11.51 -4.41 7.94
CA PHE A 74 -12.87 -3.88 7.98
C PHE A 74 -13.01 -2.73 8.99
N ALA A 75 -12.43 -2.85 10.19
CA ALA A 75 -12.44 -1.78 11.18
C ALA A 75 -11.80 -0.49 10.66
N ASP A 76 -10.65 -0.61 9.98
CA ASP A 76 -9.97 0.54 9.36
C ASP A 76 -10.81 1.13 8.21
N ALA A 77 -11.40 0.28 7.37
CA ALA A 77 -12.25 0.69 6.26
C ALA A 77 -13.51 1.44 6.74
N TYR A 78 -14.19 0.94 7.78
CA TYR A 78 -15.38 1.59 8.35
C TYR A 78 -15.06 2.87 9.14
N GLN A 79 -13.86 2.97 9.74
CA GLN A 79 -13.41 4.25 10.32
C GLN A 79 -13.10 5.27 9.23
N SER A 80 -12.60 4.82 8.08
CA SER A 80 -12.18 5.68 6.98
C SER A 80 -13.32 6.26 6.15
N ARG A 81 -14.45 5.57 6.09
CA ARG A 81 -15.61 5.96 5.30
C ARG A 81 -16.86 5.84 6.18
N PRO A 82 -17.71 6.89 6.28
CA PRO A 82 -18.91 6.83 7.10
C PRO A 82 -19.87 5.73 6.60
N GLN A 83 -19.93 4.63 7.37
CA GLN A 83 -20.97 3.60 7.48
C GLN A 83 -21.85 3.29 6.24
N ASP A 84 -21.23 2.89 5.13
CA ASP A 84 -21.94 2.23 4.03
C ASP A 84 -21.15 1.01 3.53
N MET A 85 -21.80 -0.16 3.57
CA MET A 85 -21.27 -1.43 3.10
C MET A 85 -20.91 -1.38 1.60
N SER A 86 -21.67 -0.63 0.80
CA SER A 86 -21.41 -0.44 -0.63
C SER A 86 -20.04 0.20 -0.88
N SER A 87 -19.58 1.08 0.03
CA SER A 87 -18.26 1.71 -0.07
C SER A 87 -17.12 0.73 0.21
N VAL A 88 -17.31 -0.23 1.10
CA VAL A 88 -16.30 -1.25 1.44
C VAL A 88 -16.25 -2.34 0.38
N GLU A 89 -17.39 -2.78 -0.15
CA GLU A 89 -17.43 -3.71 -1.28
C GLU A 89 -16.75 -3.11 -2.50
N MET A 90 -17.03 -1.83 -2.78
CA MET A 90 -16.30 -1.11 -3.82
C MET A 90 -14.81 -1.19 -3.51
N LEU A 91 -14.38 -0.85 -2.27
CA LEU A 91 -12.97 -0.86 -1.80
C LEU A 91 -12.24 -2.18 -2.06
N ILE A 92 -12.88 -3.29 -1.74
CA ILE A 92 -12.35 -4.63 -2.02
C ILE A 92 -12.22 -4.81 -3.53
N GLY A 93 -13.25 -4.43 -4.30
CA GLY A 93 -13.30 -4.60 -5.75
C GLY A 93 -12.11 -4.00 -6.50
N LYS A 94 -11.69 -2.74 -6.23
CA LYS A 94 -10.50 -2.21 -6.93
C LYS A 94 -9.18 -2.62 -6.28
N ILE A 95 -9.13 -3.04 -5.01
CA ILE A 95 -7.91 -3.70 -4.48
C ILE A 95 -7.64 -4.95 -5.30
N LEU A 96 -8.66 -5.78 -5.50
CA LEU A 96 -8.58 -6.98 -6.33
C LEU A 96 -8.23 -6.66 -7.79
N LEU A 97 -8.85 -5.63 -8.38
CA LEU A 97 -8.57 -5.22 -9.76
C LEU A 97 -7.12 -4.72 -9.98
N HIS A 98 -6.52 -4.09 -8.98
CA HIS A 98 -5.16 -3.56 -9.07
C HIS A 98 -4.07 -4.58 -8.66
N HIS A 99 -4.47 -5.78 -8.26
CA HIS A 99 -3.60 -6.86 -7.84
C HIS A 99 -3.51 -7.99 -8.89
N HIS A 100 -4.00 -7.76 -10.12
CA HIS A 100 -3.87 -8.64 -11.28
C HIS A 100 -3.32 -7.89 -12.49
#